data_AF-A0A957EHW3-F1
#
_entry.id   AF-A0A957EHW3-F1
#
_cell.length_a   1.000
_cell.length_b   1.000
_cell.length_c   1.000
_cell.angle_alpha   90.00
_cell.angle_beta   90.00
_cell.angle_gamma   90.00
#
_symmetry.space_group_name_H-M   'P 1'
#
loop_
_entity.id
_entity.type
_entity.pdbx_description
1 polymer ?
#
loop_
_entity_poly.entity_id
_entity_poly.type
_entity_poly.pdbx_seq_one_letter_code
_entity_poly.pdbx_strand_id
1 'polypeptide(L)'
;MTAERYSHFRVGLVGLLLLVGSILYILLPFTALRWAQTPFLGFFVDPNLVINDSGEPSWPSQGDNPLVSYPDRITAVNGQPVTTIHEYLESLAYKQMGEMVSLTLVQPPAGIDIDPNFSEPERIVDLPVISLSSLSLWNQFGLFYLTGLIMFIIGIWTFSVRPKAESAQVFALFMAFAALAVGTLFNMLTSHQFARIWLLALSLTPGLSVWLAAVFPHEMSFVIRYPRSKWLFLLPGLAAGIWAQIWLYNGANAWYYAIPWRTLFLLNGLAILLSLILMAYRGWWSPSPLVRQQARIILVGSLFAFTPLAVFFIPASQMVDVAWLPSAFYLPPLVIYPLAIAYTIIRYRLLDVDQIMRRSLSYGLITGMLVAAFVLVTVGLSNTFGAIIENPVVLAILIALLVLAFNPLR
;
A
#
# COMPACT_ATOMS: atom_id res chain seq x y z
N MET A 1 25.21 -6.05 26.90
CA MET A 1 25.46 -6.37 25.47
C MET A 1 26.38 -5.28 24.93
N THR A 2 27.54 -5.61 24.33
CA THR A 2 28.47 -4.60 23.78
C THR A 2 27.84 -3.87 22.59
N ALA A 3 28.24 -2.62 22.32
CA ALA A 3 27.70 -1.80 21.23
C ALA A 3 27.82 -2.49 19.86
N GLU A 4 28.91 -3.22 19.65
CA GLU A 4 29.15 -4.02 18.45
C GLU A 4 28.20 -5.21 18.33
N ARG A 5 28.00 -5.98 19.42
CA ARG A 5 27.06 -7.12 19.44
C ARG A 5 25.62 -6.65 19.21
N TYR A 6 25.25 -5.48 19.74
CA TYR A 6 23.95 -4.85 19.49
C TYR A 6 23.77 -4.43 18.02
N SER A 7 24.81 -3.88 17.40
CA SER A 7 24.82 -3.55 15.97
C SER A 7 24.62 -4.80 15.09
N HIS A 8 25.36 -5.87 15.35
CA HIS A 8 25.22 -7.13 14.62
C HIS A 8 23.82 -7.74 14.77
N PHE A 9 23.26 -7.73 15.98
CA PHE A 9 21.90 -8.21 16.22
C PHE A 9 20.86 -7.42 15.42
N ARG A 10 20.94 -6.08 15.43
CA ARG A 10 20.04 -5.22 14.64
C ARG A 10 20.13 -5.51 13.15
N VAL A 11 21.35 -5.63 12.61
CA VAL A 11 21.57 -5.98 11.20
C VAL A 11 20.95 -7.35 10.87
N GLY A 12 21.19 -8.35 11.72
CA GLY A 12 20.62 -9.69 11.53
C GLY A 12 19.09 -9.69 11.55
N LEU A 13 18.48 -8.95 12.48
CA LEU A 13 17.02 -8.84 12.57
C LEU A 13 16.41 -8.19 11.33
N VAL A 14 16.97 -7.07 10.86
CA VAL A 14 16.50 -6.41 9.63
C VAL A 14 16.68 -7.33 8.43
N GLY A 15 17.84 -8.00 8.32
CA GLY A 15 18.10 -8.98 7.25
C GLY A 15 17.09 -10.13 7.25
N LEU A 16 16.73 -10.67 8.42
CA LEU A 16 15.71 -11.70 8.56
C LEU A 16 14.32 -11.21 8.11
N LEU A 17 13.91 -10.01 8.53
CA LEU A 17 12.63 -9.43 8.11
C LEU A 17 12.57 -9.20 6.59
N LEU A 18 13.66 -8.73 5.98
CA LEU A 18 13.76 -8.59 4.52
C LEU A 18 13.73 -9.94 3.80
N LEU A 19 14.34 -10.98 4.37
CA LEU A 19 14.28 -12.34 3.83
C LEU A 19 12.85 -12.89 3.86
N VAL A 20 12.15 -12.76 4.99
CA VAL A 20 10.73 -13.15 5.11
C VAL A 20 9.87 -12.38 4.11
N GLY A 21 10.05 -11.07 4.00
CA GLY A 21 9.37 -10.24 3.01
C GLY A 21 9.64 -10.70 1.57
N SER A 22 10.87 -11.11 1.26
CA SER A 22 11.25 -11.63 -0.06
C SER A 22 10.51 -12.93 -0.39
N ILE A 23 10.42 -13.85 0.57
CA ILE A 23 9.66 -15.10 0.41
C ILE A 23 8.18 -14.79 0.14
N LEU A 24 7.57 -13.90 0.92
CA LEU A 24 6.17 -13.49 0.70
C LEU A 24 5.97 -12.89 -0.70
N TYR A 25 6.86 -12.00 -1.13
CA TYR A 25 6.80 -11.37 -2.47
C TYR A 25 6.95 -12.36 -3.62
N ILE A 26 7.70 -13.45 -3.41
CA ILE A 26 7.78 -14.55 -4.39
C ILE A 26 6.47 -15.35 -4.43
N LEU A 27 5.80 -15.54 -3.28
CA LEU A 27 4.56 -16.31 -3.20
C LEU A 27 3.33 -15.56 -3.76
N LEU A 28 3.31 -14.23 -3.70
CA LEU A 28 2.14 -13.42 -4.08
C LEU A 28 1.60 -13.73 -5.49
N PRO A 29 2.41 -13.75 -6.57
CA PRO A 29 1.92 -14.06 -7.92
C PRO A 29 1.28 -15.45 -8.02
N PHE A 30 1.83 -16.47 -7.34
CA PHE A 30 1.25 -17.81 -7.36
C PHE A 30 -0.13 -17.84 -6.69
N THR A 31 -0.29 -17.13 -5.56
CA THR A 31 -1.60 -17.02 -4.90
C THR A 31 -2.61 -16.25 -5.76
N ALA A 32 -2.17 -15.17 -6.40
CA ALA A 32 -3.04 -14.34 -7.23
C ALA A 32 -3.49 -15.07 -8.51
N LEU A 33 -2.57 -15.74 -9.21
CA LEU A 33 -2.89 -16.50 -10.43
C LEU A 33 -3.77 -17.71 -10.13
N ARG A 34 -3.58 -18.37 -8.99
CA ARG A 34 -4.46 -19.46 -8.57
C ARG A 34 -5.87 -18.98 -8.29
N TRP A 35 -6.01 -17.84 -7.60
CA TRP A 35 -7.32 -17.26 -7.33
C TRP A 35 -8.00 -16.71 -8.59
N ALA A 36 -7.23 -16.13 -9.53
CA ALA A 36 -7.79 -15.63 -10.79
C ALA A 36 -8.47 -16.71 -11.66
N GLN A 37 -8.25 -18.00 -11.36
CA GLN A 37 -8.88 -19.13 -12.04
C GLN A 37 -10.19 -19.59 -11.36
N THR A 38 -10.56 -19.02 -10.20
CA THR A 38 -11.79 -19.39 -9.50
C THR A 38 -13.00 -18.60 -10.00
N PRO A 39 -14.21 -19.19 -9.94
CA PRO A 39 -15.46 -18.47 -10.20
C PRO A 39 -15.57 -17.18 -9.38
N PHE A 40 -15.99 -16.09 -10.03
CA PHE A 40 -16.07 -14.75 -9.44
C PHE A 40 -17.44 -14.14 -9.67
N LEU A 41 -17.98 -13.40 -8.70
CA LEU A 41 -19.31 -12.76 -8.82
C LEU A 41 -19.23 -11.25 -9.09
N GLY A 42 -18.05 -10.71 -9.33
CA GLY A 42 -17.88 -9.29 -9.60
C GLY A 42 -17.77 -8.41 -8.36
N PHE A 43 -17.30 -8.91 -7.23
CA PHE A 43 -16.96 -8.09 -6.05
C PHE A 43 -16.09 -8.87 -5.07
N PHE A 44 -15.33 -8.15 -4.25
CA PHE A 44 -14.54 -8.76 -3.17
C PHE A 44 -15.33 -8.86 -1.89
N VAL A 45 -14.93 -9.81 -1.04
CA VAL A 45 -15.60 -10.08 0.23
C VAL A 45 -14.55 -10.00 1.32
N ASP A 46 -14.82 -9.27 2.39
CA ASP A 46 -13.97 -9.17 3.56
C ASP A 46 -14.09 -10.40 4.47
N PRO A 47 -13.15 -10.63 5.40
CA PRO A 47 -13.09 -11.86 6.21
C PRO A 47 -14.38 -12.27 6.95
N ASN A 48 -15.28 -11.32 7.23
CA ASN A 48 -16.54 -11.55 7.94
C ASN A 48 -17.75 -11.64 6.99
N LEU A 49 -17.53 -11.98 5.72
CA LEU A 49 -18.54 -12.10 4.66
C LEU A 49 -19.23 -10.77 4.30
N VAL A 50 -18.60 -9.64 4.62
CA VAL A 50 -19.08 -8.30 4.23
C VAL A 50 -18.56 -7.98 2.85
N ILE A 51 -19.41 -7.49 1.97
CA ILE A 51 -19.04 -7.07 0.62
C ILE A 51 -18.13 -5.85 0.72
N ASN A 52 -16.96 -5.92 0.09
CA ASN A 52 -15.97 -4.86 0.11
C ASN A 52 -16.36 -3.75 -0.87
N ASP A 53 -16.04 -2.50 -0.53
CA ASP A 53 -16.36 -1.31 -1.33
C ASP A 53 -15.46 -1.13 -2.56
N SER A 54 -14.41 -1.97 -2.71
CA SER A 54 -13.58 -1.98 -3.91
C SER A 54 -14.30 -2.66 -5.08
N GLY A 55 -14.13 -2.08 -6.27
CA GLY A 55 -14.67 -2.64 -7.50
C GLY A 55 -14.24 -1.90 -8.74
N GLU A 56 -14.80 -2.31 -9.87
CA GLU A 56 -14.62 -1.67 -11.16
C GLU A 56 -15.99 -1.25 -11.71
N PRO A 57 -16.09 -0.23 -12.59
CA PRO A 57 -17.39 0.25 -13.08
C PRO A 57 -18.25 -0.82 -13.78
N SER A 58 -17.65 -1.92 -14.25
CA SER A 58 -18.35 -3.04 -14.89
C SER A 58 -18.91 -4.07 -13.90
N TRP A 59 -18.60 -3.94 -12.62
CA TRP A 59 -18.92 -4.92 -11.59
C TRP A 59 -20.31 -4.66 -10.97
N PRO A 60 -21.05 -5.70 -10.57
CA PRO A 60 -22.38 -5.53 -9.95
C PRO A 60 -22.39 -4.74 -8.64
N SER A 61 -21.22 -4.59 -8.00
CA SER A 61 -21.05 -3.78 -6.81
C SER A 61 -20.91 -2.28 -7.05
N GLN A 62 -20.82 -1.86 -8.31
CA GLN A 62 -20.52 -0.50 -8.72
C GLN A 62 -21.60 0.05 -9.67
N GLY A 63 -21.62 1.37 -9.87
CA GLY A 63 -22.59 2.07 -10.71
C GLY A 63 -23.70 2.77 -9.92
N ASP A 64 -24.64 3.41 -10.62
CA ASP A 64 -25.67 4.26 -10.00
C ASP A 64 -26.71 3.46 -9.19
N ASN A 65 -26.93 2.19 -9.57
CA ASN A 65 -27.86 1.28 -8.90
C ASN A 65 -27.18 -0.08 -8.69
N PRO A 66 -26.23 -0.17 -7.75
CA PRO A 66 -25.49 -1.40 -7.52
C PRO A 66 -26.42 -2.47 -6.95
N LEU A 67 -26.30 -3.70 -7.44
CA LEU A 67 -27.11 -4.83 -6.95
C LEU A 67 -26.71 -5.24 -5.53
N VAL A 68 -25.42 -5.06 -5.23
CA VAL A 68 -24.80 -5.31 -3.94
C VAL A 68 -23.89 -4.14 -3.60
N SER A 69 -23.74 -3.77 -2.34
CA SER A 69 -22.77 -2.72 -1.98
C SER A 69 -22.28 -2.89 -0.56
N TYR A 70 -21.10 -2.37 -0.23
CA TYR A 70 -20.72 -2.23 1.17
C TYR A 70 -21.77 -1.37 1.88
N PRO A 71 -22.38 -1.79 3.00
CA PRO A 71 -21.90 -2.84 3.92
C PRO A 71 -22.70 -4.16 3.91
N ASP A 72 -23.32 -4.57 2.80
CA ASP A 72 -24.06 -5.84 2.71
C ASP A 72 -23.21 -7.04 3.20
N ARG A 73 -23.81 -7.93 3.99
CA ARG A 73 -23.18 -9.16 4.47
C ARG A 73 -23.87 -10.38 3.88
N ILE A 74 -23.10 -11.31 3.35
CA ILE A 74 -23.59 -12.58 2.82
C ILE A 74 -23.89 -13.54 3.99
N THR A 75 -25.11 -14.08 4.01
CA THR A 75 -25.55 -15.07 5.00
C THR A 75 -25.92 -16.42 4.40
N ALA A 76 -26.26 -16.47 3.11
CA ALA A 76 -26.50 -17.72 2.40
C ALA A 76 -26.15 -17.62 0.90
N VAL A 77 -25.83 -18.77 0.30
CA VAL A 77 -25.58 -18.95 -1.14
C VAL A 77 -26.49 -20.07 -1.65
N ASN A 78 -27.34 -19.78 -2.64
CA ASN A 78 -28.36 -20.70 -3.16
C ASN A 78 -29.22 -21.32 -2.05
N GLY A 79 -29.59 -20.50 -1.05
CA GLY A 79 -30.36 -20.92 0.12
C GLY A 79 -29.60 -21.76 1.15
N GLN A 80 -28.31 -22.06 0.93
CA GLN A 80 -27.46 -22.74 1.91
C GLN A 80 -26.74 -21.71 2.80
N PRO A 81 -26.90 -21.74 4.13
CA PRO A 81 -26.23 -20.80 5.02
C PRO A 81 -24.71 -20.86 4.90
N VAL A 82 -24.07 -19.70 4.89
CA VAL A 82 -22.61 -19.55 4.93
C VAL A 82 -22.21 -18.66 6.10
N THR A 83 -21.26 -19.12 6.90
CA THR A 83 -20.79 -18.44 8.12
C THR A 83 -19.33 -18.03 8.03
N THR A 84 -18.56 -18.70 7.18
CA THR A 84 -17.14 -18.43 6.97
C THR A 84 -16.81 -18.17 5.51
N ILE A 85 -15.71 -17.45 5.27
CA ILE A 85 -15.20 -17.22 3.91
C ILE A 85 -14.84 -18.53 3.19
N HIS A 86 -14.42 -19.55 3.93
CA HIS A 86 -14.09 -20.85 3.35
C HIS A 86 -15.34 -21.53 2.77
N GLU A 87 -16.44 -21.56 3.54
CA GLU A 87 -17.73 -22.08 3.08
C GLU A 87 -18.26 -21.31 1.86
N TYR A 88 -18.12 -19.96 1.88
CA TYR A 88 -18.47 -19.13 0.73
C TYR A 88 -17.66 -19.51 -0.53
N LEU A 89 -16.33 -19.57 -0.44
CA LEU A 89 -15.49 -19.92 -1.59
C LEU A 89 -15.74 -21.35 -2.09
N GLU A 90 -15.98 -22.31 -1.18
CA GLU A 90 -16.34 -23.69 -1.56
C GLU A 90 -17.69 -23.77 -2.29
N SER A 91 -18.68 -22.97 -1.87
CA SER A 91 -19.99 -22.89 -2.54
C SER A 91 -19.89 -22.41 -4.00
N LEU A 92 -18.83 -21.67 -4.32
CA LEU A 92 -18.54 -21.16 -5.66
C LEU A 92 -17.59 -22.07 -6.47
N ALA A 93 -16.81 -22.94 -5.82
CA ALA A 93 -15.68 -23.63 -6.45
C ALA A 93 -16.04 -24.49 -7.68
N TYR A 94 -17.27 -25.01 -7.73
CA TYR A 94 -17.75 -25.89 -8.81
C TYR A 94 -18.72 -25.20 -9.77
N LYS A 95 -18.91 -23.89 -9.64
CA LYS A 95 -19.84 -23.12 -10.47
C LYS A 95 -19.28 -22.86 -11.86
N GLN A 96 -20.15 -22.89 -12.86
CA GLN A 96 -19.76 -22.65 -14.25
C GLN A 96 -19.94 -21.18 -14.64
N MET A 97 -19.18 -20.74 -15.64
CA MET A 97 -19.28 -19.38 -16.19
C MET A 97 -20.70 -19.12 -16.71
N GLY A 98 -21.29 -18.00 -16.30
CA GLY A 98 -22.67 -17.61 -16.62
C GLY A 98 -23.75 -18.27 -15.77
N GLU A 99 -23.40 -19.22 -14.88
CA GLU A 99 -24.36 -19.79 -13.93
C GLU A 99 -24.83 -18.71 -12.95
N MET A 100 -26.14 -18.64 -12.71
CA MET A 100 -26.71 -17.71 -11.74
C MET A 100 -26.53 -18.25 -10.32
N VAL A 101 -26.04 -17.40 -9.43
CA VAL A 101 -25.87 -17.68 -8.00
C VAL A 101 -26.75 -16.72 -7.22
N SER A 102 -27.61 -17.27 -6.36
CA SER A 102 -28.49 -16.51 -5.49
C SER A 102 -27.80 -16.23 -4.16
N LEU A 103 -27.69 -14.97 -3.76
CA LEU A 103 -27.08 -14.55 -2.50
C LEU A 103 -28.14 -13.98 -1.58
N THR A 104 -28.18 -14.46 -0.34
CA THR A 104 -28.95 -13.81 0.73
C THR A 104 -28.03 -12.83 1.44
N LEU A 105 -28.46 -11.57 1.48
CA LEU A 105 -27.71 -10.43 1.99
C LEU A 105 -28.45 -9.80 3.17
N VAL A 106 -27.71 -9.40 4.19
CA VAL A 106 -28.23 -8.69 5.36
C VAL A 106 -27.44 -7.40 5.57
N GLN A 107 -28.15 -6.34 5.95
CA GLN A 107 -27.58 -5.03 6.24
C GLN A 107 -27.31 -4.83 7.75
N PRO A 108 -26.43 -3.89 8.14
CA PRO A 108 -26.20 -3.59 9.54
C PRO A 108 -27.51 -3.13 10.22
N PRO A 109 -27.83 -3.65 11.42
CA PRO A 109 -28.96 -3.16 12.21
C PRO A 109 -28.77 -1.70 12.64
N ALA A 110 -29.87 -1.04 12.99
CA ALA A 110 -29.84 0.32 13.52
C ALA A 110 -28.93 0.44 14.75
N GLY A 111 -28.10 1.49 14.79
CA GLY A 111 -27.18 1.77 15.90
C GLY A 111 -25.72 1.32 15.68
N ILE A 112 -25.40 0.75 14.53
CA ILE A 112 -24.01 0.56 14.07
C ILE A 112 -23.51 1.87 13.43
N ASP A 113 -22.21 2.16 13.52
CA ASP A 113 -21.52 3.33 12.93
C ASP A 113 -21.43 3.28 11.38
N ILE A 114 -22.36 2.57 10.74
CA ILE A 114 -22.42 2.34 9.30
C ILE A 114 -23.89 2.26 8.92
N ASP A 115 -24.32 3.19 8.08
CA ASP A 115 -25.71 3.26 7.63
C ASP A 115 -26.02 2.15 6.60
N PRO A 116 -27.25 1.60 6.59
CA PRO A 116 -27.71 0.71 5.55
C PRO A 116 -27.92 1.47 4.23
N ASN A 117 -27.47 0.90 3.11
CA ASN A 117 -27.65 1.48 1.78
C ASN A 117 -29.04 1.21 1.17
N PHE A 118 -29.80 0.27 1.72
CA PHE A 118 -31.09 -0.15 1.19
C PHE A 118 -32.16 -0.11 2.29
N SER A 119 -33.42 0.04 1.86
CA SER A 119 -34.56 0.07 2.79
C SER A 119 -34.89 -1.30 3.39
N GLU A 120 -34.54 -2.37 2.67
CA GLU A 120 -34.84 -3.74 3.07
C GLU A 120 -33.68 -4.31 3.91
N PRO A 121 -33.94 -4.82 5.13
CA PRO A 121 -32.89 -5.33 6.01
C PRO A 121 -32.26 -6.63 5.52
N GLU A 122 -33.01 -7.41 4.73
CA GLU A 122 -32.59 -8.65 4.10
C GLU A 122 -33.06 -8.66 2.65
N ARG A 123 -32.18 -9.08 1.73
CA ARG A 123 -32.44 -9.12 0.28
C ARG A 123 -31.86 -10.38 -0.33
N ILE A 124 -32.48 -10.84 -1.42
CA ILE A 124 -31.95 -11.92 -2.26
C ILE A 124 -31.58 -11.33 -3.61
N VAL A 125 -30.35 -11.58 -4.05
CA VAL A 125 -29.82 -11.06 -5.32
C VAL A 125 -29.23 -12.20 -6.12
N ASP A 126 -29.62 -12.30 -7.39
CA ASP A 126 -29.09 -13.28 -8.32
C ASP A 126 -28.00 -12.65 -9.19
N LEU A 127 -26.79 -13.24 -9.16
CA LEU A 127 -25.64 -12.75 -9.89
C LEU A 127 -25.05 -13.84 -10.80
N PRO A 128 -24.64 -13.49 -12.03
CA PRO A 128 -23.96 -14.45 -12.89
C PRO A 128 -22.51 -14.65 -12.43
N VAL A 129 -22.04 -15.88 -12.54
CA VAL A 129 -20.61 -16.18 -12.42
C VAL A 129 -19.86 -15.61 -13.61
N ILE A 130 -18.87 -14.78 -13.33
CA ILE A 130 -17.95 -14.19 -14.30
C ILE A 130 -16.52 -14.64 -14.02
N SER A 131 -15.61 -14.34 -14.95
CA SER A 131 -14.17 -14.49 -14.75
C SER A 131 -13.55 -13.14 -14.42
N LEU A 132 -12.53 -13.15 -13.59
CA LEU A 132 -11.66 -11.98 -13.43
C LEU A 132 -10.93 -11.72 -14.76
N SER A 133 -11.20 -10.57 -15.37
CA SER A 133 -10.54 -10.20 -16.62
C SER A 133 -9.03 -9.97 -16.40
N SER A 134 -8.21 -10.12 -17.44
CA SER A 134 -6.77 -9.82 -17.34
C SER A 134 -6.50 -8.36 -16.98
N LEU A 135 -7.37 -7.45 -17.43
CA LEU A 135 -7.30 -6.03 -17.07
C LEU A 135 -7.60 -5.82 -15.58
N SER A 136 -8.64 -6.48 -15.07
CA SER A 136 -8.99 -6.41 -13.65
C SER A 136 -7.90 -7.04 -12.77
N LEU A 137 -7.32 -8.16 -13.20
CA LEU A 137 -6.16 -8.75 -12.52
C LEU A 137 -4.96 -7.79 -12.50
N TRP A 138 -4.70 -7.07 -13.59
CA TRP A 138 -3.67 -6.03 -13.61
C TRP A 138 -3.98 -4.89 -12.63
N ASN A 139 -5.20 -4.36 -12.65
CA ASN A 139 -5.59 -3.21 -11.82
C ASN A 139 -5.62 -3.55 -10.33
N GLN A 140 -6.11 -4.75 -9.97
CA GLN A 140 -6.31 -5.17 -8.58
C GLN A 140 -5.06 -5.86 -7.99
N PHE A 141 -4.23 -6.50 -8.81
CA PHE A 141 -3.02 -7.21 -8.35
C PHE A 141 -1.74 -6.65 -8.98
N GLY A 142 -1.63 -6.63 -10.31
CA GLY A 142 -0.38 -6.31 -11.01
C GLY A 142 0.21 -4.95 -10.64
N LEU A 143 -0.63 -3.91 -10.63
CA LEU A 143 -0.26 -2.54 -10.26
C LEU A 143 0.25 -2.46 -8.82
N PHE A 144 -0.46 -3.06 -7.87
CA PHE A 144 -0.11 -3.12 -6.45
C PHE A 144 1.19 -3.89 -6.24
N TYR A 145 1.29 -5.08 -6.83
CA TYR A 145 2.44 -5.95 -6.74
C TYR A 145 3.71 -5.28 -7.26
N LEU A 146 3.69 -4.70 -8.46
CA LEU A 146 4.87 -4.08 -9.07
C LEU A 146 5.29 -2.80 -8.34
N THR A 147 4.34 -1.97 -7.92
CA THR A 147 4.64 -0.78 -7.09
C THR A 147 5.38 -1.20 -5.83
N GLY A 148 4.80 -2.14 -5.08
CA GLY A 148 5.40 -2.66 -3.86
C GLY A 148 6.73 -3.35 -4.09
N LEU A 149 6.89 -4.14 -5.16
CA LEU A 149 8.13 -4.83 -5.50
C LEU A 149 9.28 -3.85 -5.77
N ILE A 150 9.03 -2.78 -6.53
CA ILE A 150 10.05 -1.76 -6.80
C ILE A 150 10.47 -1.08 -5.49
N MET A 151 9.51 -0.68 -4.65
CA MET A 151 9.79 -0.11 -3.33
C MET A 151 10.63 -1.07 -2.48
N PHE A 152 10.27 -2.35 -2.47
CA PHE A 152 10.95 -3.41 -1.74
C PHE A 152 12.41 -3.58 -2.18
N ILE A 153 12.66 -3.65 -3.49
CA ILE A 153 14.00 -3.78 -4.07
C ILE A 153 14.86 -2.56 -3.70
N ILE A 154 14.32 -1.34 -3.76
CA ILE A 154 15.06 -0.13 -3.36
C ILE A 154 15.41 -0.18 -1.86
N GLY A 155 14.48 -0.67 -1.03
CA GLY A 155 14.71 -0.90 0.40
C GLY A 155 15.85 -1.88 0.67
N ILE A 156 15.82 -3.07 0.06
CA ILE A 156 16.88 -4.08 0.15
C ILE A 156 18.21 -3.53 -0.32
N TRP A 157 18.22 -2.87 -1.49
CA TRP A 157 19.43 -2.29 -2.05
C TRP A 157 20.04 -1.27 -1.09
N THR A 158 19.25 -0.34 -0.56
CA THR A 158 19.71 0.68 0.39
C THR A 158 20.30 0.04 1.67
N PHE A 159 19.64 -1.00 2.20
CA PHE A 159 20.15 -1.76 3.34
C PHE A 159 21.47 -2.47 3.01
N SER A 160 21.59 -3.11 1.85
CA SER A 160 22.81 -3.81 1.43
C SER A 160 24.01 -2.87 1.28
N VAL A 161 23.78 -1.63 0.86
CA VAL A 161 24.83 -0.62 0.71
C VAL A 161 25.34 -0.13 2.07
N ARG A 162 24.46 0.00 3.08
CA ARG A 162 24.82 0.49 4.42
C ARG A 162 24.08 -0.24 5.56
N PRO A 163 24.35 -1.54 5.79
CA PRO A 163 23.57 -2.32 6.74
C PRO A 163 23.71 -1.82 8.17
N LYS A 164 24.85 -1.23 8.55
CA LYS A 164 25.11 -0.68 9.89
C LYS A 164 24.47 0.70 10.14
N ALA A 165 24.03 1.42 9.11
CA ALA A 165 23.47 2.76 9.25
C ALA A 165 22.00 2.70 9.66
N GLU A 166 21.63 3.37 10.75
CA GLU A 166 20.24 3.36 11.25
C GLU A 166 19.25 3.90 10.20
N SER A 167 19.57 5.00 9.53
CA SER A 167 18.71 5.55 8.47
C SER A 167 18.44 4.55 7.34
N ALA A 168 19.44 3.75 6.95
CA ALA A 168 19.27 2.73 5.93
C ALA A 168 18.41 1.55 6.42
N GLN A 169 18.57 1.15 7.69
CA GLN A 169 17.73 0.12 8.32
C GLN A 169 16.26 0.55 8.39
N VAL A 170 16.00 1.75 8.91
CA VAL A 170 14.63 2.28 9.06
C VAL A 170 13.99 2.50 7.69
N PHE A 171 14.73 3.03 6.71
CA PHE A 171 14.25 3.15 5.33
C PHE A 171 13.89 1.79 4.72
N ALA A 172 14.75 0.79 4.90
CA ALA A 172 14.49 -0.54 4.37
C ALA A 172 13.27 -1.20 5.05
N LEU A 173 13.10 -1.03 6.36
CA LEU A 173 11.90 -1.50 7.07
C LEU A 173 10.64 -0.75 6.60
N PHE A 174 10.71 0.57 6.46
CA PHE A 174 9.59 1.36 5.95
C PHE A 174 9.18 0.88 4.55
N MET A 175 10.15 0.72 3.64
CA MET A 175 9.90 0.17 2.31
C MET A 175 9.36 -1.26 2.36
N ALA A 176 9.88 -2.10 3.26
CA ALA A 176 9.41 -3.47 3.42
C ALA A 176 7.95 -3.56 3.85
N PHE A 177 7.57 -2.83 4.90
CA PHE A 177 6.20 -2.84 5.38
C PHE A 177 5.24 -2.09 4.45
N ALA A 178 5.64 -0.96 3.84
CA ALA A 178 4.82 -0.30 2.83
C ALA A 178 4.59 -1.20 1.61
N ALA A 179 5.64 -1.89 1.15
CA ALA A 179 5.54 -2.88 0.09
C ALA A 179 4.60 -4.02 0.50
N LEU A 180 4.72 -4.60 1.70
CA LEU A 180 3.80 -5.64 2.14
C LEU A 180 2.34 -5.13 2.21
N ALA A 181 2.10 -3.93 2.72
CA ALA A 181 0.76 -3.36 2.81
C ALA A 181 0.09 -3.19 1.44
N VAL A 182 0.84 -2.80 0.40
CA VAL A 182 0.30 -2.69 -0.96
C VAL A 182 0.22 -4.06 -1.64
N GLY A 183 1.31 -4.84 -1.62
CA GLY A 183 1.43 -6.09 -2.37
C GLY A 183 0.55 -7.23 -1.85
N THR A 184 0.26 -7.29 -0.54
CA THR A 184 -0.62 -8.32 0.01
C THR A 184 -2.11 -7.95 -0.04
N LEU A 185 -2.49 -6.77 -0.55
CA LEU A 185 -3.88 -6.32 -0.56
C LEU A 185 -4.78 -7.27 -1.36
N PHE A 186 -4.38 -7.65 -2.58
CA PHE A 186 -5.16 -8.60 -3.38
C PHE A 186 -5.38 -9.93 -2.65
N ASN A 187 -4.35 -10.48 -2.00
CA ASN A 187 -4.49 -11.70 -1.19
C ASN A 187 -5.46 -11.47 -0.02
N MET A 188 -5.37 -10.32 0.66
CA MET A 188 -6.28 -9.95 1.75
C MET A 188 -7.73 -9.82 1.30
N LEU A 189 -8.00 -9.38 0.07
CA LEU A 189 -9.36 -9.24 -0.51
C LEU A 189 -9.93 -10.53 -1.11
N THR A 190 -9.11 -11.58 -1.25
CA THR A 190 -9.48 -12.78 -2.02
C THR A 190 -9.38 -14.06 -1.19
N SER A 191 -8.16 -14.45 -0.82
CA SER A 191 -7.88 -15.71 -0.12
C SER A 191 -7.68 -15.53 1.39
N HIS A 192 -7.52 -14.29 1.86
CA HIS A 192 -7.34 -13.86 3.25
C HIS A 192 -6.15 -14.46 4.01
N GLN A 193 -5.33 -15.30 3.39
CA GLN A 193 -4.17 -15.97 3.99
C GLN A 193 -3.19 -14.97 4.62
N PHE A 194 -3.02 -13.81 3.99
CA PHE A 194 -2.11 -12.76 4.44
C PHE A 194 -2.83 -11.56 5.07
N ALA A 195 -4.11 -11.66 5.44
CA ALA A 195 -4.86 -10.56 6.06
C ALA A 195 -4.18 -10.02 7.34
N ARG A 196 -3.65 -10.92 8.19
CA ARG A 196 -2.90 -10.52 9.39
C ARG A 196 -1.58 -9.82 9.06
N ILE A 197 -0.89 -10.25 8.01
CA ILE A 197 0.36 -9.64 7.55
C ILE A 197 0.07 -8.25 6.99
N TRP A 198 -0.99 -8.11 6.21
CA TRP A 198 -1.45 -6.84 5.66
C TRP A 198 -1.72 -5.82 6.78
N LEU A 199 -2.47 -6.19 7.82
CA LEU A 199 -2.73 -5.33 8.98
C LEU A 199 -1.45 -4.97 9.75
N LEU A 200 -0.56 -5.93 9.97
CA LEU A 200 0.73 -5.66 10.61
C LEU A 200 1.53 -4.65 9.81
N ALA A 201 1.59 -4.82 8.49
CA ALA A 201 2.30 -3.93 7.59
C ALA A 201 1.72 -2.52 7.61
N LEU A 202 0.39 -2.40 7.52
CA LEU A 202 -0.31 -1.13 7.58
C LEU A 202 -0.11 -0.42 8.93
N SER A 203 0.00 -1.18 10.04
CA SER A 203 0.23 -0.64 11.38
C SER A 203 1.64 -0.09 11.63
N LEU A 204 2.67 -0.69 11.04
CA LEU A 204 4.06 -0.29 11.26
C LEU A 204 4.51 0.84 10.33
N THR A 205 3.92 0.91 9.15
CA THR A 205 4.19 1.92 8.11
C THR A 205 4.16 3.37 8.61
N PRO A 206 3.13 3.86 9.34
CA PRO A 206 3.07 5.27 9.76
C PRO A 206 4.22 5.63 10.68
N GLY A 207 4.50 4.80 11.70
CA GLY A 207 5.57 5.07 12.66
C GLY A 207 6.96 4.98 12.05
N LEU A 208 7.18 4.04 11.12
CA LEU A 208 8.44 3.93 10.37
C LEU A 208 8.68 5.13 9.45
N SER A 209 7.63 5.67 8.82
CA SER A 209 7.73 6.87 7.98
C SER A 209 8.16 8.10 8.79
N VAL A 210 7.54 8.32 9.96
CA VAL A 210 7.85 9.44 10.86
C VAL A 210 9.25 9.25 11.48
N TRP A 211 9.61 8.03 11.88
CA TRP A 211 10.96 7.72 12.35
C TRP A 211 11.99 8.06 11.28
N LEU A 212 11.79 7.59 10.04
CA LEU A 212 12.70 7.91 8.94
C LEU A 212 12.84 9.42 8.75
N ALA A 213 11.71 10.15 8.73
CA ALA A 213 11.70 11.59 8.61
C ALA A 213 12.43 12.29 9.78
N ALA A 214 12.44 11.69 10.98
CA ALA A 214 13.14 12.20 12.15
C ALA A 214 14.67 11.91 12.14
N VAL A 215 15.12 10.89 11.41
CA VAL A 215 16.53 10.46 11.39
C VAL A 215 17.27 10.81 10.09
N PHE A 216 16.56 11.03 8.98
CA PHE A 216 17.14 11.31 7.67
C PHE A 216 16.58 12.63 7.09
N PRO A 217 17.39 13.49 6.42
CA PRO A 217 18.80 13.33 6.02
C PRO A 217 19.83 13.36 7.15
N HIS A 218 19.48 14.03 8.25
CA HIS A 218 20.27 14.11 9.46
C HIS A 218 19.37 13.91 10.69
N GLU A 219 19.95 13.49 11.81
CA GLU A 219 19.18 13.25 13.03
C GLU A 219 18.69 14.56 13.64
N MET A 220 17.42 14.58 14.05
CA MET A 220 16.85 15.72 14.76
C MET A 220 17.50 15.90 16.13
N SER A 221 17.67 17.15 16.56
CA SER A 221 18.26 17.48 17.87
C SER A 221 17.53 16.84 19.05
N PHE A 222 16.20 16.76 18.99
CA PHE A 222 15.38 16.06 19.99
C PHE A 222 15.66 14.55 20.02
N VAL A 223 15.86 13.92 18.86
CA VAL A 223 16.16 12.49 18.74
C VAL A 223 17.56 12.18 19.25
N ILE A 224 18.53 13.07 19.00
CA ILE A 224 19.88 12.98 19.56
C ILE A 224 19.83 13.11 21.10
N ARG A 225 19.03 14.04 21.62
CA ARG A 225 18.88 14.27 23.06
C ARG A 225 18.15 13.12 23.76
N TYR A 226 17.12 12.56 23.12
CA TYR A 226 16.31 11.45 23.63
C TYR A 226 16.22 10.31 22.61
N PRO A 227 17.25 9.45 22.50
CA PRO A 227 17.31 8.40 21.48
C PRO A 227 16.14 7.40 21.52
N ARG A 228 15.53 7.21 22.69
CA ARG A 228 14.38 6.29 22.86
C ARG A 228 13.05 6.87 22.39
N SER A 229 12.97 8.18 22.14
CA SER A 229 11.75 8.83 21.64
C SER A 229 11.29 8.27 20.28
N LYS A 230 12.22 7.70 19.49
CA LYS A 230 11.94 7.06 18.20
C LYS A 230 10.91 5.93 18.31
N TRP A 231 10.90 5.19 19.41
CA TRP A 231 9.93 4.11 19.64
C TRP A 231 8.51 4.62 19.84
N LEU A 232 8.34 5.86 20.32
CA LEU A 232 7.02 6.48 20.50
C LEU A 232 6.29 6.64 19.17
N PHE A 233 7.02 6.81 18.05
CA PHE A 233 6.43 6.93 16.72
C PHE A 233 5.71 5.64 16.28
N LEU A 234 6.13 4.47 16.79
CA LEU A 234 5.49 3.19 16.47
C LEU A 234 4.22 2.92 17.30
N LEU A 235 4.06 3.55 18.47
CA LEU A 235 3.02 3.19 19.43
C LEU A 235 1.59 3.35 18.90
N PRO A 236 1.19 4.47 18.25
CA PRO A 236 -0.19 4.62 17.77
C PRO A 236 -0.56 3.54 16.75
N GLY A 237 0.36 3.28 15.81
CA GLY A 237 0.20 2.23 14.81
C GLY A 237 0.10 0.86 15.45
N LEU A 238 1.01 0.51 16.36
CA LEU A 238 0.99 -0.78 17.07
C LEU A 238 -0.30 -0.99 17.88
N ALA A 239 -0.78 0.03 18.59
CA ALA A 239 -2.02 -0.06 19.37
C ALA A 239 -3.23 -0.33 18.46
N ALA A 240 -3.38 0.46 17.38
CA ALA A 240 -4.44 0.25 16.39
C ALA A 240 -4.29 -1.09 15.64
N GLY A 241 -3.06 -1.53 15.39
CA GLY A 241 -2.74 -2.82 14.79
C GLY A 241 -3.16 -3.99 15.66
N ILE A 242 -2.80 -3.98 16.95
CA ILE A 242 -3.24 -5.01 17.91
C ILE A 242 -4.77 -5.05 17.99
N TRP A 243 -5.41 -3.88 18.05
CA TRP A 243 -6.86 -3.79 18.02
C TRP A 243 -7.46 -4.42 16.74
N ALA A 244 -6.90 -4.11 15.56
CA ALA A 244 -7.32 -4.69 14.30
C ALA A 244 -7.14 -6.22 14.25
N GLN A 245 -6.04 -6.75 14.80
CA GLN A 245 -5.77 -8.19 14.82
C GLN A 245 -6.77 -8.98 15.66
N ILE A 246 -7.28 -8.38 16.74
CA ILE A 246 -8.27 -8.99 17.64
C ILE A 246 -9.64 -9.05 16.95
N TRP A 247 -10.01 -8.02 16.20
CA TRP A 247 -11.35 -7.87 15.61
C TRP A 247 -11.48 -8.44 14.20
N LEU A 248 -10.37 -8.85 13.57
CA LEU A 248 -10.33 -9.30 12.16
C LEU A 248 -11.37 -10.38 11.81
N TYR A 249 -11.55 -11.39 12.66
CA TYR A 249 -12.44 -12.55 12.42
C TYR A 249 -13.64 -12.61 13.38
N ASN A 250 -14.17 -11.45 13.79
CA ASN A 250 -15.30 -11.41 14.73
C ASN A 250 -16.66 -11.53 14.02
N GLY A 251 -17.10 -12.77 13.77
CA GLY A 251 -18.36 -13.05 13.09
C GLY A 251 -19.65 -12.64 13.85
N ALA A 252 -19.56 -12.41 15.17
CA ALA A 252 -20.70 -11.94 15.97
C ALA A 252 -21.02 -10.48 15.68
N ASN A 253 -20.00 -9.67 15.40
CA ASN A 253 -20.10 -8.25 15.07
C ASN A 253 -19.41 -7.98 13.73
N ALA A 254 -20.00 -8.53 12.66
CA ALA A 254 -19.37 -8.68 11.34
C ALA A 254 -18.87 -7.37 10.71
N TRP A 255 -19.38 -6.20 11.10
CA TRP A 255 -18.99 -4.90 10.55
C TRP A 255 -17.92 -4.15 11.35
N TYR A 256 -17.71 -4.50 12.62
CA TYR A 256 -16.87 -3.69 13.51
C TYR A 256 -15.36 -3.82 13.22
N TYR A 257 -14.94 -4.85 12.48
CA TYR A 257 -13.55 -4.95 11.99
C TYR A 257 -13.17 -3.73 11.12
N ALA A 258 -14.16 -2.97 10.62
CA ALA A 258 -13.93 -1.78 9.81
C ALA A 258 -13.26 -0.63 10.56
N ILE A 259 -13.61 -0.44 11.83
CA ILE A 259 -13.15 0.71 12.63
C ILE A 259 -11.62 0.68 12.84
N PRO A 260 -11.00 -0.45 13.23
CA PRO A 260 -9.55 -0.52 13.37
C PRO A 260 -8.78 -0.26 12.07
N TRP A 261 -9.19 -0.81 10.92
CA TRP A 261 -8.43 -0.58 9.68
C TRP A 261 -8.63 0.84 9.13
N ARG A 262 -9.81 1.45 9.30
CA ARG A 262 -10.04 2.88 9.02
C ARG A 262 -9.14 3.76 9.86
N THR A 263 -8.98 3.41 11.14
CA THR A 263 -8.04 4.10 12.04
C THR A 263 -6.61 3.98 11.53
N LEU A 264 -6.21 2.81 11.01
CA LEU A 264 -4.90 2.63 10.39
C LEU A 264 -4.73 3.47 9.12
N PHE A 265 -5.77 3.64 8.29
CA PHE A 265 -5.73 4.57 7.14
C PHE A 265 -5.53 6.00 7.59
N LEU A 266 -6.29 6.46 8.60
CA LEU A 266 -6.13 7.80 9.16
C LEU A 266 -4.71 8.02 9.70
N LEU A 267 -4.17 7.06 10.45
CA LEU A 267 -2.81 7.14 10.98
C LEU A 267 -1.75 7.21 9.87
N ASN A 268 -1.92 6.47 8.77
CA ASN A 268 -1.03 6.57 7.61
C ASN A 268 -1.13 7.95 6.94
N GLY A 269 -2.34 8.48 6.74
CA GLY A 269 -2.56 9.83 6.22
C GLY A 269 -1.91 10.92 7.09
N LEU A 270 -2.10 10.86 8.41
CA LEU A 270 -1.50 11.80 9.36
C LEU A 270 0.03 11.67 9.41
N ALA A 271 0.57 10.45 9.32
CA ALA A 271 2.00 10.21 9.29
C ALA A 271 2.67 10.77 8.01
N ILE A 272 1.97 10.71 6.87
CA ILE A 272 2.38 11.38 5.64
C ILE A 272 2.48 12.89 5.87
N LEU A 273 1.42 13.51 6.39
CA LEU A 273 1.40 14.96 6.64
C LEU A 273 2.50 15.38 7.60
N LEU A 274 2.69 14.64 8.70
CA LEU A 274 3.75 14.91 9.66
C LEU A 274 5.14 14.77 9.02
N SER A 275 5.37 13.73 8.21
CA SER A 275 6.64 13.53 7.51
C SER A 275 6.93 14.67 6.52
N LEU A 276 5.91 15.16 5.80
CA LEU A 276 6.01 16.32 4.92
C LEU A 276 6.35 17.60 5.69
N ILE A 277 5.67 17.86 6.81
CA ILE A 277 5.94 19.00 7.69
C ILE A 277 7.38 18.95 8.21
N LEU A 278 7.86 17.78 8.64
CA LEU A 278 9.25 17.61 9.11
C LEU A 278 10.27 17.84 7.99
N MET A 279 10.01 17.36 6.78
CA MET A 279 10.89 17.59 5.63
C MET A 279 10.91 19.06 5.20
N ALA A 280 9.74 19.71 5.19
CA ALA A 280 9.64 21.15 4.95
C ALA A 280 10.45 21.91 6.01
N TYR A 281 10.19 21.65 7.29
CA TYR A 281 10.93 22.29 8.38
C TYR A 281 12.46 22.17 8.19
N ARG A 282 12.95 21.01 7.78
CA ARG A 282 14.38 20.80 7.49
C ARG A 282 14.86 21.53 6.23
N GLY A 283 14.06 21.56 5.18
CA GLY A 283 14.37 22.20 3.90
C GLY A 283 14.51 23.72 3.99
N TRP A 284 13.81 24.36 4.93
CA TRP A 284 13.87 25.81 5.14
C TRP A 284 14.80 26.21 6.29
N TRP A 285 14.76 25.53 7.43
CA TRP A 285 15.39 26.03 8.66
C TRP A 285 16.66 25.28 9.09
N SER A 286 17.11 24.24 8.38
CA SER A 286 18.36 23.55 8.77
C SER A 286 19.59 24.47 8.58
N PRO A 287 20.52 24.56 9.56
CA PRO A 287 21.75 25.36 9.42
C PRO A 287 22.68 24.85 8.33
N SER A 288 22.67 23.54 8.06
CA SER A 288 23.54 22.93 7.05
C SER A 288 22.95 23.07 5.65
N PRO A 289 23.65 23.72 4.70
CA PRO A 289 23.20 23.84 3.32
C PRO A 289 22.93 22.48 2.66
N LEU A 290 23.76 21.49 2.97
CA LEU A 290 23.62 20.12 2.48
C LEU A 290 22.31 19.49 2.95
N VAL A 291 21.99 19.60 4.25
CA VAL A 291 20.75 19.04 4.81
C VAL A 291 19.52 19.73 4.21
N ARG A 292 19.56 21.05 4.01
CA ARG A 292 18.48 21.77 3.33
C ARG A 292 18.25 21.25 1.93
N GLN A 293 19.31 21.07 1.14
CA GLN A 293 19.20 20.61 -0.24
C GLN A 293 18.66 19.17 -0.33
N GLN A 294 19.17 18.27 0.52
CA GLN A 294 18.65 16.90 0.60
C GLN A 294 17.18 16.87 1.03
N ALA A 295 16.82 17.64 2.06
CA ALA A 295 15.45 17.70 2.56
C ALA A 295 14.48 18.28 1.51
N ARG A 296 14.89 19.28 0.72
CA ARG A 296 14.07 19.82 -0.38
C ARG A 296 13.82 18.80 -1.49
N ILE A 297 14.85 18.05 -1.91
CA ILE A 297 14.68 17.01 -2.93
C ILE A 297 13.72 15.92 -2.43
N ILE A 298 13.91 15.47 -1.19
CA ILE A 298 13.03 14.47 -0.57
C ILE A 298 11.62 15.03 -0.43
N LEU A 299 11.47 16.28 0.01
CA LEU A 299 10.15 16.92 0.15
C LEU A 299 9.40 16.94 -1.18
N VAL A 300 10.04 17.36 -2.27
CA VAL A 300 9.42 17.38 -3.60
C VAL A 300 9.02 15.97 -4.03
N GLY A 301 9.92 14.99 -3.87
CA GLY A 301 9.61 13.58 -4.16
C GLY A 301 8.46 13.03 -3.30
N SER A 302 8.42 13.37 -2.01
CA SER A 302 7.36 12.99 -1.07
C SER A 302 6.01 13.64 -1.42
N LEU A 303 5.99 14.89 -1.89
CA LEU A 303 4.76 15.56 -2.31
C LEU A 303 4.15 14.83 -3.51
N PHE A 304 4.95 14.54 -4.54
CA PHE A 304 4.46 13.78 -5.69
C PHE A 304 4.03 12.35 -5.32
N ALA A 305 4.80 11.69 -4.44
CA ALA A 305 4.51 10.32 -4.05
C ALA A 305 3.27 10.19 -3.16
N PHE A 306 3.16 11.03 -2.13
CA PHE A 306 2.22 10.80 -1.04
C PHE A 306 1.02 11.73 -1.03
N THR A 307 0.98 12.82 -1.82
CA THR A 307 -0.22 13.66 -1.89
C THR A 307 -1.43 12.89 -2.41
N PRO A 308 -1.38 12.16 -3.55
CA PRO A 308 -2.53 11.36 -3.99
C PRO A 308 -2.93 10.29 -2.97
N LEU A 309 -1.95 9.66 -2.31
CA LEU A 309 -2.21 8.66 -1.28
C LEU A 309 -2.87 9.25 -0.02
N ALA A 310 -2.49 10.46 0.39
CA ALA A 310 -3.13 11.15 1.51
C ALA A 310 -4.58 11.57 1.18
N VAL A 311 -4.81 12.01 -0.06
CA VAL A 311 -6.16 12.31 -0.59
C VAL A 311 -7.03 11.05 -0.67
N PHE A 312 -6.43 9.86 -0.80
CA PHE A 312 -7.15 8.59 -0.68
C PHE A 312 -7.39 8.20 0.79
N PHE A 313 -6.33 8.07 1.61
CA PHE A 313 -6.43 7.52 2.95
C PHE A 313 -7.25 8.36 3.94
N ILE A 314 -7.15 9.69 3.90
CA ILE A 314 -7.84 10.55 4.87
C ILE A 314 -9.36 10.47 4.65
N PRO A 315 -9.91 10.74 3.44
CA PRO A 315 -11.35 10.60 3.20
C PRO A 315 -11.85 9.17 3.36
N ALA A 316 -11.12 8.16 2.85
CA ALA A 316 -11.51 6.75 3.01
C ALA A 316 -11.62 6.32 4.49
N SER A 317 -10.76 6.85 5.36
CA SER A 317 -10.87 6.61 6.80
C SER A 317 -12.17 7.13 7.42
N GLN A 318 -12.78 8.14 6.80
CA GLN A 318 -14.01 8.80 7.24
C GLN A 318 -15.25 8.30 6.47
N MET A 319 -15.15 7.19 5.73
CA MET A 319 -16.25 6.67 4.88
C MET A 319 -16.72 7.66 3.80
N VAL A 320 -15.85 8.59 3.40
CA VAL A 320 -16.11 9.42 2.23
C VAL A 320 -15.77 8.59 0.99
N ASP A 321 -16.69 8.56 0.04
CA ASP A 321 -16.50 7.86 -1.24
C ASP A 321 -15.27 8.42 -1.98
N VAL A 322 -14.38 7.50 -2.36
CA VAL A 322 -13.13 7.76 -3.09
C VAL A 322 -13.05 6.97 -4.40
N ALA A 323 -14.16 6.38 -4.87
CA ALA A 323 -14.23 5.65 -6.14
C ALA A 323 -13.80 6.53 -7.34
N TRP A 324 -13.97 7.84 -7.24
CA TRP A 324 -13.51 8.83 -8.23
C TRP A 324 -11.97 8.91 -8.38
N LEU A 325 -11.20 8.32 -7.47
CA LEU A 325 -9.73 8.34 -7.48
C LEU A 325 -9.16 6.93 -7.76
N PRO A 326 -8.89 6.58 -9.03
CA PRO A 326 -8.37 5.26 -9.38
C PRO A 326 -7.01 4.96 -8.77
N SER A 327 -6.74 3.67 -8.51
CA SER A 327 -5.48 3.19 -7.94
C SER A 327 -4.23 3.59 -8.74
N ALA A 328 -4.36 3.73 -10.07
CA ALA A 328 -3.30 4.21 -10.94
C ALA A 328 -2.81 5.64 -10.63
N PHE A 329 -3.60 6.46 -9.92
CA PHE A 329 -3.18 7.80 -9.50
C PHE A 329 -2.39 7.83 -8.20
N TYR A 330 -2.67 6.92 -7.27
CA TYR A 330 -2.04 6.96 -5.94
C TYR A 330 -0.99 5.88 -5.70
N LEU A 331 -0.95 4.81 -6.50
CA LEU A 331 0.06 3.77 -6.34
C LEU A 331 1.37 4.04 -7.07
N PRO A 332 1.42 4.19 -8.41
CA PRO A 332 2.70 4.38 -9.10
C PRO A 332 3.56 5.54 -8.58
N PRO A 333 3.00 6.71 -8.17
CA PRO A 333 3.80 7.78 -7.62
C PRO A 333 4.58 7.41 -6.35
N LEU A 334 4.16 6.39 -5.60
CA LEU A 334 4.86 5.95 -4.39
C LEU A 334 6.32 5.56 -4.64
N VAL A 335 6.65 5.15 -5.86
CA VAL A 335 8.02 4.81 -6.28
C VAL A 335 8.94 6.05 -6.34
N ILE A 336 8.39 7.26 -6.50
CA ILE A 336 9.16 8.50 -6.58
C ILE A 336 9.89 8.78 -5.26
N TYR A 337 9.26 8.49 -4.12
CA TYR A 337 9.86 8.72 -2.80
C TYR A 337 11.17 7.94 -2.56
N PRO A 338 11.19 6.60 -2.68
CA PRO A 338 12.43 5.84 -2.50
C PRO A 338 13.49 6.19 -3.55
N LEU A 339 13.09 6.57 -4.77
CA LEU A 339 14.02 7.07 -5.78
C LEU A 339 14.65 8.41 -5.39
N ALA A 340 13.88 9.35 -4.84
CA ALA A 340 14.39 10.62 -4.33
C ALA A 340 15.40 10.41 -3.18
N ILE A 341 15.10 9.48 -2.27
CA ILE A 341 16.03 9.09 -1.21
C ILE A 341 17.29 8.42 -1.78
N ALA A 342 17.15 7.44 -2.67
CA ALA A 342 18.29 6.76 -3.30
C ALA A 342 19.21 7.76 -4.02
N TYR A 343 18.60 8.70 -4.77
CA TYR A 343 19.30 9.78 -5.45
C TYR A 343 20.09 10.67 -4.48
N THR A 344 19.47 11.11 -3.38
CA THR A 344 20.16 11.95 -2.38
C THR A 344 21.29 11.21 -1.66
N ILE A 345 21.13 9.91 -1.42
CA ILE A 345 22.19 9.07 -0.84
C ILE A 345 23.39 8.99 -1.78
N ILE A 346 23.16 8.77 -3.08
CA ILE A 346 24.24 8.65 -4.06
C ILE A 346 24.88 10.00 -4.35
N ARG A 347 24.10 11.01 -4.79
CA ARG A 347 24.63 12.30 -5.26
C ARG A 347 25.48 13.00 -4.22
N TYR A 348 25.04 13.04 -2.96
CA TYR A 348 25.68 13.82 -1.91
C TYR A 348 26.70 13.05 -1.09
N ARG A 349 26.87 11.75 -1.32
CA ARG A 349 27.92 10.94 -0.68
C ARG A 349 29.02 10.51 -1.66
N LEU A 350 28.88 10.86 -2.95
CA LEU A 350 29.87 10.65 -4.00
C LEU A 350 31.12 11.53 -3.89
N LEU A 351 31.21 12.40 -2.88
CA LEU A 351 32.38 13.25 -2.64
C LEU A 351 33.49 12.58 -1.81
N ASP A 352 33.23 11.43 -1.15
CA ASP A 352 34.15 10.90 -0.12
C ASP A 352 34.64 9.44 -0.29
N VAL A 353 34.36 8.72 -1.39
CA VAL A 353 34.90 7.34 -1.55
C VAL A 353 35.24 6.99 -3.00
N ASP A 354 36.49 6.58 -3.21
CA ASP A 354 37.02 5.91 -4.41
C ASP A 354 36.15 4.71 -4.82
N GLN A 355 35.32 4.83 -5.87
CA GLN A 355 34.50 3.71 -6.34
C GLN A 355 33.86 3.90 -7.72
N ILE A 356 34.67 3.83 -8.78
CA ILE A 356 34.20 3.82 -10.17
C ILE A 356 33.28 2.60 -10.44
N MET A 357 33.54 1.45 -9.81
CA MET A 357 32.75 0.23 -10.02
C MET A 357 31.35 0.26 -9.37
N ARG A 358 31.17 0.97 -8.24
CA ARG A 358 29.82 1.15 -7.63
C ARG A 358 29.00 2.22 -8.35
N ARG A 359 29.62 3.16 -9.07
CA ARG A 359 28.89 4.16 -9.87
C ARG A 359 28.07 3.49 -10.97
N SER A 360 28.66 2.66 -11.82
CA SER A 360 27.96 2.05 -12.95
C SER A 360 26.79 1.16 -12.51
N LEU A 361 26.97 0.36 -11.45
CA LEU A 361 25.92 -0.50 -10.91
C LEU A 361 24.78 0.33 -10.27
N SER A 362 25.12 1.40 -9.53
CA SER A 362 24.12 2.23 -8.85
C SER A 362 23.32 3.10 -9.84
N TYR A 363 24.00 3.70 -10.83
CA TYR A 363 23.34 4.46 -11.88
C TYR A 363 22.51 3.55 -12.80
N GLY A 364 23.00 2.34 -13.11
CA GLY A 364 22.25 1.34 -13.84
C GLY A 364 20.98 0.89 -13.11
N LEU A 365 21.07 0.64 -11.80
CA LEU A 365 19.91 0.29 -10.97
C LEU A 365 18.89 1.43 -10.90
N ILE A 366 19.33 2.66 -10.64
CA ILE A 366 18.42 3.83 -10.66
C ILE A 366 17.76 3.97 -12.02
N THR A 367 18.52 3.87 -13.11
CA THR A 367 17.97 4.00 -14.46
C THR A 367 16.96 2.90 -14.73
N GLY A 368 17.26 1.65 -14.39
CA GLY A 368 16.33 0.52 -14.51
C GLY A 368 15.07 0.72 -13.67
N MET A 369 15.20 1.20 -12.44
CA MET A 369 14.05 1.49 -11.56
C MET A 369 13.22 2.67 -12.07
N LEU A 370 13.86 3.68 -12.67
CA LEU A 370 13.16 4.80 -13.31
C LEU A 370 12.38 4.34 -14.54
N VAL A 371 12.99 3.50 -15.38
CA VAL A 371 12.31 2.90 -16.53
C VAL A 371 11.15 2.02 -16.05
N ALA A 372 11.35 1.21 -15.01
CA ALA A 372 10.29 0.38 -14.43
C ALA A 372 9.15 1.24 -13.86
N ALA A 373 9.47 2.32 -13.15
CA ALA A 373 8.48 3.27 -12.65
C ALA A 373 7.72 3.96 -13.79
N PHE A 374 8.42 4.39 -14.84
CA PHE A 374 7.80 5.00 -16.03
C PHE A 374 6.85 4.04 -16.74
N VAL A 375 7.27 2.79 -16.97
CA VAL A 375 6.42 1.75 -17.56
C VAL A 375 5.22 1.48 -16.67
N LEU A 376 5.42 1.36 -15.36
CA LEU A 376 4.36 1.13 -14.38
C LEU A 376 3.30 2.24 -14.41
N VAL A 377 3.72 3.51 -14.38
CA VAL A 377 2.82 4.66 -14.46
C VAL A 377 2.08 4.66 -15.80
N THR A 378 2.79 4.48 -16.90
CA THR A 378 2.22 4.56 -18.25
C THR A 378 1.21 3.46 -18.50
N VAL A 379 1.55 2.22 -18.14
CA VAL A 379 0.66 1.06 -18.28
C VAL A 379 -0.53 1.19 -17.32
N GLY A 380 -0.31 1.60 -16.06
CA GLY A 380 -1.38 1.82 -15.09
C GLY A 380 -2.41 2.84 -15.56
N LEU A 381 -1.95 4.01 -16.03
CA LEU A 381 -2.84 5.04 -16.56
C LEU A 381 -3.54 4.62 -17.84
N SER A 382 -2.82 4.02 -18.79
CA SER A 382 -3.40 3.53 -20.05
C SER A 382 -4.51 2.51 -19.82
N ASN A 383 -4.29 1.57 -18.90
CA ASN A 383 -5.24 0.53 -18.58
C ASN A 383 -6.47 1.05 -17.83
N THR A 384 -6.32 2.15 -17.08
CA THR A 384 -7.44 2.75 -16.32
C THR A 384 -8.36 3.56 -17.22
N PHE A 385 -7.82 4.32 -18.17
CA PHE A 385 -8.60 5.30 -18.94
C PHE A 385 -8.88 4.90 -20.39
N GLY A 386 -8.16 3.90 -20.93
CA GLY A 386 -8.19 3.58 -22.35
C GLY A 386 -7.55 4.68 -23.19
N ALA A 387 -6.60 4.32 -24.06
CA ALA A 387 -6.01 5.21 -25.07
C ALA A 387 -5.34 6.51 -24.57
N ILE A 388 -4.90 6.62 -23.29
CA ILE A 388 -4.03 7.75 -22.86
C ILE A 388 -2.73 7.81 -23.68
N ILE A 389 -2.21 6.65 -24.11
CA ILE A 389 -0.99 6.55 -24.92
C ILE A 389 -1.19 7.19 -26.31
N GLU A 390 -2.44 7.31 -26.79
CA GLU A 390 -2.73 7.97 -28.07
C GLU A 390 -2.71 9.50 -27.94
N ASN A 391 -2.78 10.06 -26.73
CA ASN A 391 -2.73 11.50 -26.51
C ASN A 391 -1.27 11.98 -26.28
N PRO A 392 -0.63 12.61 -27.28
CA PRO A 392 0.78 12.99 -27.21
C PRO A 392 1.05 14.01 -26.10
N VAL A 393 0.04 14.78 -25.69
CA VAL A 393 0.15 15.81 -24.66
C VAL A 393 0.28 15.17 -23.27
N VAL A 394 -0.48 14.12 -22.99
CA VAL A 394 -0.40 13.43 -21.69
C VAL A 394 0.95 12.74 -21.55
N LEU A 395 1.42 12.06 -22.60
CA LEU A 395 2.75 11.44 -22.63
C LEU A 395 3.85 12.49 -22.44
N ALA A 396 3.75 13.65 -23.12
CA ALA A 396 4.69 14.75 -22.99
C ALA A 396 4.71 15.35 -21.57
N ILE A 397 3.55 15.52 -20.93
CA ILE A 397 3.45 16.00 -19.55
C ILE A 397 4.08 14.99 -18.58
N LEU A 398 3.83 13.70 -18.79
CA LEU A 398 4.34 12.63 -17.93
C LEU A 398 5.87 12.53 -18.02
N ILE A 399 6.40 12.60 -19.25
CA ILE A 399 7.85 12.69 -19.51
C ILE A 399 8.40 13.99 -18.90
N ALA A 400 7.73 15.13 -19.07
CA ALA A 400 8.18 16.40 -18.51
C ALA A 400 8.21 16.38 -16.97
N LEU A 401 7.20 15.80 -16.31
CA LEU A 401 7.16 15.65 -14.85
C LEU A 401 8.29 14.74 -14.37
N LEU A 402 8.57 13.63 -15.05
CA LEU A 402 9.70 12.76 -14.75
C LEU A 402 11.04 13.48 -14.94
N VAL A 403 11.21 14.19 -16.05
CA VAL A 403 12.42 14.96 -16.33
C VAL A 403 12.59 16.07 -15.31
N LEU A 404 11.53 16.78 -14.92
CA LEU A 404 11.59 17.84 -13.90
C LEU A 404 11.85 17.29 -12.49
N ALA A 405 11.32 16.12 -12.15
CA ALA A 405 11.55 15.49 -10.85
C ALA A 405 13.01 15.03 -10.66
N PHE A 406 13.67 14.59 -11.73
CA PHE A 406 15.00 13.97 -11.66
C PHE A 406 16.13 14.79 -12.28
N ASN A 407 15.81 15.82 -13.06
CA ASN A 407 16.75 16.81 -13.55
C ASN A 407 16.50 18.10 -12.77
N PRO A 408 17.10 18.28 -11.57
CA PRO A 408 17.02 19.56 -10.91
C PRO A 408 17.71 20.54 -11.85
N LEU A 409 16.93 21.51 -12.33
CA LEU A 409 17.39 22.67 -13.09
C LEU A 409 18.75 23.11 -12.51
N ARG A 410 19.72 23.20 -13.41
CA ARG A 410 21.15 23.45 -13.20
C ARG A 410 21.45 24.38 -12.03
#